data_AF-A0A946GGV5-F1
#
_entry.id   AF-A0A946GGV5-F1
#
_cell.length_a   1.000
_cell.length_b   1.000
_cell.length_c   1.000
_cell.angle_alpha   90.00
_cell.angle_beta   90.00
_cell.angle_gamma   90.00
#
_symmetry.space_group_name_H-M   'P 1'
#
loop_
_entity.id
_entity.type
_entity.pdbx_description
1 polymer ?
#
loop_
_entity_poly.entity_id
_entity_poly.type
_entity_poly.pdbx_seq_one_letter_code
_entity_poly.pdbx_strand_id
1 'polypeptide(L)'
;MSSHKFNTIIKGATIYNGTGEDSYRADVGICGEKIVAIGDLNSDGANIIDARGLSLMPGIIDVHTHYDAQITWDPTLSPSPSMGVTTAVMGNCGFGIAPCPPERQEIMLKNLSVVEGMNLKTLLEGTQWKFESFPDYLKYIDQQRPHANVAVLVGHSAIRTAVMGDDSSVRIKPTEEELDAMRAIVDDALLH
;
A
#
# COMPACT_ATOMS: atom_id res chain seq x y z
N MET A 1 -19.14 27.78 22.00
CA MET A 1 -18.04 27.34 21.11
C MET A 1 -17.21 26.36 21.90
N SER A 2 -17.24 25.07 21.55
CA SER A 2 -16.41 24.08 22.26
C SER A 2 -14.96 24.25 21.82
N SER A 3 -14.07 24.60 22.74
CA SER A 3 -12.64 24.79 22.45
C SER A 3 -11.97 23.43 22.27
N HIS A 4 -12.17 22.81 21.11
CA HIS A 4 -11.35 21.66 20.73
C HIS A 4 -9.96 22.21 20.39
N LYS A 5 -8.92 21.71 21.07
CA LYS A 5 -7.53 22.10 20.77
C LYS A 5 -7.12 21.41 19.48
N PHE A 6 -7.05 22.14 18.38
CA PHE A 6 -6.57 21.62 17.10
C PHE A 6 -5.06 21.76 16.99
N ASN A 7 -4.39 20.76 16.40
CA ASN A 7 -3.00 20.90 15.97
C ASN A 7 -2.91 21.68 14.66
N THR A 8 -3.82 21.38 13.73
CA THR A 8 -3.90 22.00 12.40
C THR A 8 -5.34 22.33 12.06
N ILE A 9 -5.57 23.47 11.40
CA ILE A 9 -6.85 23.80 10.76
C ILE A 9 -6.59 24.07 9.27
N ILE A 10 -7.30 23.36 8.40
CA ILE A 10 -7.38 23.69 6.97
C ILE A 10 -8.58 24.61 6.78
N LYS A 11 -8.34 25.87 6.44
CA LYS A 11 -9.37 26.92 6.39
C LYS A 11 -9.95 27.15 5.00
N GLY A 12 -11.27 27.24 4.95
CA GLY A 12 -12.03 27.80 3.84
C GLY A 12 -12.01 26.98 2.55
N ALA A 13 -11.72 25.69 2.63
CA ALA A 13 -11.70 24.79 1.48
C ALA A 13 -13.11 24.48 0.97
N THR A 14 -13.23 24.14 -0.31
CA THR A 14 -14.41 23.45 -0.84
C THR A 14 -14.25 21.95 -0.59
N ILE A 15 -15.07 21.38 0.29
CA ILE A 15 -14.96 19.99 0.74
C ILE A 15 -15.76 19.07 -0.17
N TYR A 16 -15.10 17.99 -0.62
CA TYR A 16 -15.70 16.82 -1.24
C TYR A 16 -15.48 15.64 -0.28
N ASN A 17 -16.51 15.24 0.47
CA ASN A 17 -16.37 14.29 1.59
C ASN A 17 -16.24 12.81 1.16
N GLY A 18 -16.31 12.52 -0.14
CA GLY A 18 -16.21 11.16 -0.70
C GLY A 18 -17.49 10.34 -0.66
N THR A 19 -18.60 10.87 -0.15
CA THR A 19 -19.90 10.17 -0.07
C THR A 19 -20.72 10.25 -1.37
N GLY A 20 -20.34 11.13 -2.29
CA GLY A 20 -21.09 11.43 -3.51
C GLY A 20 -22.11 12.57 -3.37
N GLU A 21 -22.23 13.17 -2.18
CA GLU A 21 -23.03 14.38 -1.94
C GLU A 21 -22.42 15.64 -2.57
N ASP A 22 -23.23 16.71 -2.65
CA ASP A 22 -22.80 18.03 -3.11
C ASP A 22 -21.67 18.61 -2.22
N SER A 23 -20.76 19.35 -2.84
CA SER A 23 -19.66 20.00 -2.12
C SER A 23 -20.14 21.20 -1.30
N TYR A 24 -19.42 21.49 -0.22
CA TYR A 24 -19.71 22.63 0.65
C TYR A 24 -18.42 23.24 1.18
N ARG A 25 -18.47 24.51 1.56
CA ARG A 25 -17.30 25.23 2.09
C ARG A 25 -17.28 25.18 3.61
N ALA A 26 -16.17 24.74 4.20
CA ALA A 26 -15.96 24.74 5.64
C ALA A 26 -14.45 24.69 5.97
N ASP A 27 -14.14 24.79 7.26
CA ASP A 27 -12.82 24.50 7.82
C ASP A 27 -12.78 23.05 8.33
N VAL A 28 -11.60 22.43 8.31
CA VAL A 28 -11.36 21.08 8.86
C VAL A 28 -10.30 21.14 9.97
N GLY A 29 -10.68 20.69 11.16
CA GLY A 29 -9.82 20.67 12.34
C GLY A 29 -9.22 19.28 12.57
N ILE A 30 -7.90 19.23 12.73
CA ILE A 30 -7.12 18.01 12.89
C ILE A 30 -6.43 18.02 14.26
N CYS A 31 -6.50 16.89 14.97
CA CYS A 31 -5.73 16.65 16.19
C CYS A 31 -5.02 15.28 16.11
N GLY A 32 -3.70 15.29 16.18
CA GLY A 32 -2.89 14.11 15.87
C GLY A 32 -3.20 13.56 14.48
N GLU A 33 -3.61 12.30 14.41
CA GLU A 33 -3.90 11.56 13.17
C GLU A 33 -5.40 11.58 12.79
N LYS A 34 -6.22 12.36 13.49
CA LYS A 34 -7.68 12.35 13.34
C LYS A 34 -8.23 13.70 12.91
N ILE A 35 -9.20 13.66 12.01
CA ILE A 35 -10.14 14.75 11.81
C ILE A 35 -11.10 14.75 13.00
N VAL A 36 -11.17 15.87 13.72
CA VAL A 36 -11.96 15.98 14.96
C VAL A 36 -13.13 16.95 14.85
N ALA A 37 -13.14 17.84 13.85
CA ALA A 37 -14.23 18.76 13.60
C ALA A 37 -14.24 19.24 12.14
N ILE A 38 -15.45 19.55 11.64
CA ILE A 38 -15.67 20.23 10.36
C ILE A 38 -16.70 21.34 10.60
N GLY A 39 -16.44 22.57 10.16
CA GLY A 39 -17.35 23.70 10.36
C GLY A 39 -16.64 25.05 10.28
N ASP A 40 -17.17 26.07 10.95
CA ASP A 40 -16.46 27.34 11.18
C ASP A 40 -15.58 27.20 12.42
N LEU A 41 -14.26 27.12 12.24
CA LEU A 41 -13.32 26.74 13.30
C LEU A 41 -12.33 27.85 13.59
N ASN A 42 -12.11 28.15 14.86
CA ASN A 42 -11.01 28.98 15.32
C ASN A 42 -10.34 28.29 16.52
N SER A 43 -9.00 28.29 16.55
CA SER A 43 -8.23 27.82 17.69
C SER A 43 -6.93 28.60 17.80
N ASP A 44 -6.69 29.13 18.99
CA ASP A 44 -5.41 29.76 19.31
C ASP A 44 -4.31 28.70 19.28
N GLY A 45 -3.20 29.01 18.60
CA GLY A 45 -2.00 28.15 18.53
C GLY A 45 -2.07 26.97 17.56
N ALA A 46 -3.14 26.81 16.77
CA ALA A 46 -3.17 25.81 15.70
C ALA A 46 -2.34 26.29 14.49
N ASN A 47 -1.74 25.35 13.76
CA ASN A 47 -1.16 25.64 12.45
C ASN A 47 -2.30 25.87 11.43
N ILE A 48 -2.35 27.04 10.81
CA ILE A 48 -3.41 27.39 9.86
C ILE A 48 -2.92 27.19 8.43
N ILE A 49 -3.61 26.34 7.68
CA ILE A 49 -3.41 26.15 6.25
C ILE A 49 -4.56 26.85 5.52
N ASP A 50 -4.25 27.89 4.75
CA ASP A 50 -5.25 28.59 3.93
C ASP A 50 -5.52 27.82 2.63
N ALA A 51 -6.72 27.26 2.50
CA ALA A 51 -7.15 26.47 1.36
C ALA A 51 -8.31 27.14 0.60
N ARG A 52 -8.49 28.46 0.74
CA ARG A 52 -9.51 29.21 0.00
C ARG A 52 -9.27 29.10 -1.50
N GLY A 53 -10.33 28.74 -2.23
CA GLY A 53 -10.26 28.50 -3.69
C GLY A 53 -9.67 27.15 -4.08
N LEU A 54 -9.31 26.30 -3.11
CA LEU A 54 -8.86 24.94 -3.32
C LEU A 54 -9.94 23.93 -2.89
N SER A 55 -9.81 22.72 -3.42
CA SER A 55 -10.61 21.56 -3.03
C SER A 55 -9.91 20.78 -1.92
N LEU A 56 -10.69 20.28 -0.97
CA LEU A 56 -10.23 19.34 0.05
C LEU A 56 -11.06 18.05 -0.05
N MET A 57 -10.39 16.91 -0.12
CA MET A 57 -11.01 15.60 -0.23
C MET A 57 -10.24 14.57 0.61
N PRO A 58 -10.85 13.42 0.95
CA PRO A 58 -10.10 12.27 1.44
C PRO A 58 -8.93 11.94 0.49
N GLY A 59 -7.82 11.49 1.06
CA GLY A 59 -6.70 11.04 0.25
C GLY A 59 -7.09 9.85 -0.63
N ILE A 60 -6.49 9.76 -1.82
CA ILE A 60 -6.82 8.71 -2.78
C ILE A 60 -6.34 7.35 -2.25
N ILE A 61 -7.18 6.33 -2.43
CA ILE A 61 -6.84 4.93 -2.20
C ILE A 61 -6.58 4.33 -3.58
N ASP A 62 -5.32 4.06 -3.88
CA ASP A 62 -4.95 3.35 -5.11
C ASP A 62 -5.10 1.84 -4.85
N VAL A 63 -6.17 1.27 -5.40
CA VAL A 63 -6.56 -0.12 -5.16
C VAL A 63 -5.78 -1.11 -6.03
N HIS A 64 -4.94 -0.64 -6.95
CA HIS A 64 -4.28 -1.51 -7.92
C HIS A 64 -2.86 -1.05 -8.22
N THR A 65 -1.93 -1.41 -7.34
CA THR A 65 -0.52 -1.05 -7.47
C THR A 65 0.40 -2.27 -7.50
N HIS A 66 1.60 -2.05 -8.03
CA HIS A 66 2.70 -3.00 -8.08
C HIS A 66 3.97 -2.42 -7.44
N TYR A 67 3.83 -1.82 -6.25
CA TYR A 67 4.98 -1.32 -5.48
C TYR A 67 5.68 -2.41 -4.65
N ASP A 68 5.34 -3.68 -4.87
CA ASP A 68 5.77 -4.84 -4.07
C ASP A 68 7.29 -4.89 -3.89
N ALA A 69 8.02 -4.70 -4.99
CA ALA A 69 9.48 -4.60 -5.00
C ALA A 69 9.95 -3.21 -4.57
N GLN A 70 9.35 -2.15 -5.11
CA GLN A 70 9.78 -0.77 -4.89
C GLN A 70 9.84 -0.37 -3.43
N ILE A 71 8.85 -0.77 -2.64
CA ILE A 71 8.76 -0.45 -1.21
C ILE A 71 9.99 -0.93 -0.42
N THR A 72 10.74 -1.91 -0.96
CA THR A 72 11.94 -2.44 -0.30
C THR A 72 13.16 -1.51 -0.38
N TRP A 73 13.17 -0.53 -1.31
CA TRP A 73 14.23 0.48 -1.46
C TRP A 73 13.74 1.93 -1.45
N ASP A 74 12.45 2.17 -1.74
CA ASP A 74 11.83 3.47 -1.75
C ASP A 74 10.54 3.47 -0.89
N PRO A 75 10.64 3.88 0.39
CA PRO A 75 9.48 3.95 1.29
C PRO A 75 8.51 5.10 0.94
N THR A 76 8.88 5.96 -0.01
CA THR A 76 8.00 7.07 -0.43
C THR A 76 6.87 6.61 -1.34
N LEU A 77 6.96 5.41 -1.94
CA LEU A 77 6.04 4.93 -2.96
C LEU A 77 5.87 5.93 -4.12
N SER A 78 6.96 6.57 -4.53
CA SER A 78 6.91 7.57 -5.59
C SER A 78 6.47 6.93 -6.92
N PRO A 79 5.64 7.63 -7.74
CA PRO A 79 5.18 9.01 -7.57
C PRO A 79 3.81 9.14 -6.85
N SER A 80 3.23 8.07 -6.33
CA SER A 80 1.83 8.03 -5.85
C SER A 80 1.44 9.18 -4.91
N PRO A 81 2.20 9.51 -3.86
CA PRO A 81 1.86 10.65 -2.99
C PRO A 81 1.79 11.99 -3.71
N SER A 82 2.58 12.21 -4.75
CA SER A 82 2.53 13.46 -5.54
C SER A 82 1.23 13.62 -6.32
N MET A 83 0.51 12.52 -6.56
CA MET A 83 -0.78 12.47 -7.22
C MET A 83 -1.96 12.46 -6.22
N GLY A 84 -1.70 12.63 -4.93
CA GLY A 84 -2.72 12.65 -3.87
C GLY A 84 -3.08 11.28 -3.29
N VAL A 85 -2.33 10.23 -3.64
CA VAL A 85 -2.50 8.89 -3.05
C VAL A 85 -1.98 8.88 -1.62
N THR A 86 -2.80 8.41 -0.70
CA THR A 86 -2.46 8.26 0.73
C THR A 86 -2.51 6.82 1.20
N THR A 87 -3.07 5.91 0.38
CA THR A 87 -3.12 4.47 0.64
C THR A 87 -2.90 3.71 -0.66
N ALA A 88 -2.01 2.72 -0.66
CA ALA A 88 -1.76 1.85 -1.79
C ALA A 88 -2.07 0.38 -1.44
N VAL A 89 -2.73 -0.32 -2.36
CA VAL A 89 -2.97 -1.76 -2.29
C VAL A 89 -2.02 -2.47 -3.26
N MET A 90 -1.14 -3.31 -2.74
CA MET A 90 -0.14 -4.10 -3.48
C MET A 90 -0.52 -5.58 -3.56
N GLY A 91 0.25 -6.40 -4.26
CA GLY A 91 -0.01 -7.85 -4.41
C GLY A 91 -1.08 -8.18 -5.46
N ASN A 92 -1.29 -7.29 -6.42
CA ASN A 92 -2.32 -7.42 -7.44
C ASN A 92 -1.97 -8.47 -8.51
N CYS A 93 -2.96 -8.82 -9.34
CA CYS A 93 -2.81 -9.71 -10.50
C CYS A 93 -2.28 -11.13 -10.17
N GLY A 94 -2.28 -11.50 -8.88
CA GLY A 94 -1.66 -12.74 -8.39
C GLY A 94 -0.14 -12.66 -8.27
N PHE A 95 0.47 -11.52 -8.60
CA PHE A 95 1.90 -11.28 -8.49
C PHE A 95 2.25 -10.55 -7.20
N GLY A 96 3.53 -10.55 -6.89
CA GLY A 96 4.11 -9.99 -5.67
C GLY A 96 5.49 -10.59 -5.49
N ILE A 97 6.15 -10.21 -4.39
CA ILE A 97 7.48 -10.73 -4.06
C ILE A 97 7.49 -11.58 -2.78
N ALA A 98 6.31 -11.86 -2.21
CA ALA A 98 6.19 -12.67 -1.00
C ALA A 98 5.00 -13.65 -1.10
N PRO A 99 5.15 -14.87 -0.55
CA PRO A 99 6.39 -15.44 0.00
C PRO A 99 7.42 -15.72 -1.11
N CYS A 100 8.70 -15.73 -0.74
CA CYS A 100 9.79 -15.99 -1.69
C CYS A 100 11.01 -16.61 -1.00
N PRO A 101 11.16 -17.95 -1.08
CA PRO A 101 12.40 -18.61 -0.67
C PRO A 101 13.61 -18.07 -1.44
N PRO A 102 14.83 -18.05 -0.85
CA PRO A 102 16.02 -17.45 -1.48
C PRO A 102 16.31 -17.98 -2.89
N GLU A 103 16.13 -19.28 -3.12
CA GLU A 103 16.32 -19.92 -4.42
C GLU A 103 15.28 -19.53 -5.48
N ARG A 104 14.20 -18.82 -5.09
CA ARG A 104 13.11 -18.38 -5.96
C ARG A 104 13.13 -16.89 -6.28
N GLN A 105 14.03 -16.11 -5.68
CA GLN A 105 14.06 -14.64 -5.82
C GLN A 105 14.20 -14.19 -7.28
N GLU A 106 15.10 -14.82 -8.05
CA GLU A 106 15.33 -14.43 -9.44
C GLU A 106 14.11 -14.69 -10.33
N ILE A 107 13.48 -15.87 -10.21
CA ILE A 107 12.29 -16.20 -11.00
C ILE A 107 11.09 -15.34 -10.60
N MET A 108 10.96 -14.98 -9.33
CA MET A 108 9.91 -14.07 -8.84
C MET A 108 10.00 -12.70 -9.51
N LEU A 109 11.21 -12.12 -9.55
CA LEU A 109 11.44 -10.82 -10.20
C LEU A 109 11.32 -10.88 -11.73
N LYS A 110 11.69 -12.01 -12.35
CA LYS A 110 11.42 -12.24 -13.78
C LYS A 110 9.92 -12.23 -14.07
N ASN A 111 9.13 -12.92 -13.27
CA ASN A 111 7.66 -12.95 -13.42
C ASN A 111 7.07 -11.53 -13.30
N LEU A 112 7.47 -10.79 -12.26
CA LEU A 112 7.03 -9.40 -12.05
C LEU A 112 7.46 -8.47 -13.20
N SER A 113 8.69 -8.62 -13.70
CA SER A 113 9.20 -7.84 -14.83
C SER A 113 8.39 -8.03 -16.11
N VAL A 114 8.00 -9.26 -16.43
CA VAL A 114 7.25 -9.55 -17.66
C VAL A 114 5.83 -9.02 -17.58
N VAL A 115 5.15 -9.24 -16.45
CA VAL A 115 3.72 -8.89 -16.33
C VAL A 115 3.52 -7.39 -16.15
N GLU A 116 4.33 -6.78 -15.28
CA GLU A 116 4.17 -5.36 -14.90
C GLU A 116 5.05 -4.41 -15.73
N GLY A 117 5.73 -4.94 -16.76
CA GLY A 117 6.56 -4.14 -17.67
C GLY A 117 7.76 -3.46 -16.99
N MET A 118 8.20 -3.98 -15.84
CA MET A 118 9.31 -3.41 -15.07
C MET A 118 10.66 -3.84 -15.63
N ASN A 119 11.68 -3.00 -15.48
CA ASN A 119 13.03 -3.33 -15.89
C ASN A 119 13.65 -4.39 -14.96
N LEU A 120 13.87 -5.61 -15.47
CA LEU A 120 14.41 -6.73 -14.67
C LEU A 120 15.74 -6.40 -13.98
N LYS A 121 16.66 -5.70 -14.67
CA LYS A 121 17.95 -5.33 -14.08
C LYS A 121 17.75 -4.43 -12.85
N THR A 122 16.85 -3.45 -12.95
CA THR A 122 16.50 -2.56 -11.83
C THR A 122 15.90 -3.35 -10.67
N LEU A 123 15.02 -4.31 -10.96
CA LEU A 123 14.45 -5.18 -9.93
C LEU A 123 15.53 -6.02 -9.22
N LEU A 124 16.45 -6.63 -9.97
CA LEU A 124 17.51 -7.47 -9.41
C LEU A 124 18.51 -6.67 -8.58
N GLU A 125 18.82 -5.43 -8.97
CA GLU A 125 19.75 -4.56 -8.24
C GLU A 125 19.10 -3.84 -7.05
N GLY A 126 17.82 -3.48 -7.16
CA GLY A 126 17.12 -2.65 -6.18
C GLY A 126 16.42 -3.43 -5.08
N THR A 127 15.82 -4.59 -5.39
CA THR A 127 14.97 -5.34 -4.44
C THR A 127 15.80 -5.81 -3.25
N GLN A 128 15.39 -5.43 -2.05
CA GLN A 128 16.06 -5.82 -0.80
C GLN A 128 15.37 -7.04 -0.20
N TRP A 129 16.04 -8.19 -0.23
CA TRP A 129 15.54 -9.43 0.34
C TRP A 129 15.94 -9.57 1.81
N LYS A 130 14.97 -9.36 2.71
CA LYS A 130 15.12 -9.55 4.16
C LYS A 130 13.96 -10.33 4.78
N PHE A 131 13.26 -11.06 3.94
CA PHE A 131 12.06 -11.83 4.25
C PHE A 131 12.00 -13.03 3.30
N GLU A 132 11.35 -14.09 3.75
CA GLU A 132 11.12 -15.31 2.94
C GLU A 132 9.64 -15.71 2.99
N SER A 133 8.96 -15.42 4.10
CA SER A 133 7.51 -15.64 4.28
C SER A 133 6.70 -14.37 4.05
N PHE A 134 5.37 -14.51 3.92
CA PHE A 134 4.47 -13.37 3.81
C PHE A 134 4.41 -12.52 5.10
N PRO A 135 4.33 -13.11 6.31
CA PRO A 135 4.42 -12.33 7.55
C PRO A 135 5.74 -11.57 7.71
N ASP A 136 6.87 -12.18 7.32
CA ASP A 136 8.16 -11.49 7.36
C ASP A 136 8.19 -10.30 6.41
N TYR A 137 7.53 -10.41 5.25
CA TYR A 137 7.39 -9.31 4.31
C TYR A 137 6.55 -8.16 4.89
N LEU A 138 5.41 -8.45 5.52
CA LEU A 138 4.59 -7.44 6.18
C LEU A 138 5.37 -6.74 7.31
N LYS A 139 6.10 -7.50 8.13
CA LYS A 139 6.96 -6.97 9.17
C LYS A 139 8.10 -6.11 8.59
N TYR A 140 8.65 -6.52 7.46
CA TYR A 140 9.69 -5.75 6.78
C TYR A 140 9.15 -4.43 6.24
N ILE A 141 7.95 -4.42 5.63
CA ILE A 141 7.28 -3.21 5.18
C ILE A 141 7.02 -2.25 6.35
N ASP A 142 6.51 -2.75 7.48
CA ASP A 142 6.26 -1.93 8.66
C ASP A 142 7.53 -1.23 9.14
N GLN A 143 8.68 -1.93 9.11
CA GLN A 143 9.99 -1.36 9.44
C GLN A 143 10.46 -0.29 8.45
N GLN A 144 10.04 -0.34 7.18
CA GLN A 144 10.37 0.70 6.20
C GLN A 144 9.66 2.03 6.49
N ARG A 145 8.58 2.02 7.29
CA ARG A 145 7.73 3.19 7.58
C ARG A 145 7.31 3.92 6.31
N PRO A 146 6.48 3.28 5.47
CA PRO A 146 6.04 3.87 4.21
C PRO A 146 5.33 5.21 4.45
N HIS A 147 5.51 6.15 3.52
CA HIS A 147 4.91 7.49 3.64
C HIS A 147 3.39 7.49 3.44
N ALA A 148 2.87 6.50 2.73
CA ALA A 148 1.45 6.23 2.57
C ALA A 148 1.06 4.96 3.35
N ASN A 149 -0.23 4.80 3.65
CA ASN A 149 -0.72 3.53 4.18
C ASN A 149 -0.56 2.43 3.12
N VAL A 150 -0.33 1.21 3.55
CA VAL A 150 -0.11 0.08 2.66
C VAL A 150 -1.00 -1.08 3.10
N ALA A 151 -1.69 -1.68 2.13
CA ALA A 151 -2.33 -2.98 2.26
C ALA A 151 -1.74 -3.92 1.21
N VAL A 152 -1.60 -5.20 1.55
CA VAL A 152 -0.93 -6.19 0.69
C VAL A 152 -1.82 -7.39 0.50
N LEU A 153 -2.10 -7.75 -0.75
CA LEU A 153 -2.74 -9.01 -1.11
C LEU A 153 -1.68 -10.12 -1.22
N VAL A 154 -2.04 -11.35 -0.82
CA VAL A 154 -1.17 -12.51 -1.05
C VAL A 154 -1.37 -13.04 -2.48
N GLY A 155 -0.31 -12.98 -3.29
CA GLY A 155 -0.37 -13.29 -4.72
C GLY A 155 -0.38 -14.79 -5.03
N HIS A 156 -1.38 -15.27 -5.77
CA HIS A 156 -1.47 -16.67 -6.17
C HIS A 156 -0.25 -17.17 -6.96
N SER A 157 0.26 -16.40 -7.92
CA SER A 157 1.45 -16.73 -8.71
C SER A 157 2.71 -16.75 -7.85
N ALA A 158 2.82 -15.86 -6.86
CA ALA A 158 3.92 -15.87 -5.90
C ALA A 158 3.88 -17.14 -5.04
N ILE A 159 2.70 -17.51 -4.51
CA ILE A 159 2.50 -18.75 -3.75
C ILE A 159 2.88 -19.98 -4.60
N ARG A 160 2.40 -20.06 -5.84
CA ARG A 160 2.75 -21.18 -6.75
C ARG A 160 4.24 -21.23 -7.01
N THR A 161 4.88 -20.10 -7.25
CA THR A 161 6.32 -20.04 -7.52
C THR A 161 7.13 -20.48 -6.30
N ALA A 162 6.70 -20.09 -5.10
CA ALA A 162 7.35 -20.49 -3.85
C ALA A 162 7.26 -22.01 -3.62
N VAL A 163 6.10 -22.62 -3.86
CA VAL A 163 5.86 -24.05 -3.59
C VAL A 163 6.33 -24.96 -4.73
N MET A 164 5.95 -24.63 -5.97
CA MET A 164 6.17 -25.49 -7.15
C MET A 164 7.45 -25.14 -7.92
N GLY A 165 8.08 -24.00 -7.63
CA GLY A 165 9.27 -23.54 -8.38
C GLY A 165 8.97 -23.35 -9.87
N ASP A 166 9.84 -23.89 -10.72
CA ASP A 166 9.74 -23.77 -12.18
C ASP A 166 8.46 -24.41 -12.75
N ASP A 167 7.94 -25.45 -12.07
CA ASP A 167 6.70 -26.15 -12.45
C ASP A 167 5.46 -25.24 -12.32
N SER A 168 5.55 -24.14 -11.57
CA SER A 168 4.44 -23.21 -11.31
C SER A 168 3.79 -22.66 -12.58
N SER A 169 4.58 -22.49 -13.65
CA SER A 169 4.20 -21.89 -14.92
C SER A 169 3.78 -22.90 -16.01
N VAL A 170 4.09 -24.18 -15.81
CA VAL A 170 3.87 -25.24 -16.82
C VAL A 170 2.88 -26.30 -16.37
N ARG A 171 2.89 -26.67 -15.08
CA ARG A 171 1.98 -27.67 -14.53
C ARG A 171 0.75 -26.98 -13.99
N ILE A 172 -0.41 -27.23 -14.60
CA ILE A 172 -1.68 -26.61 -14.20
C ILE A 172 -2.06 -27.04 -12.77
N LYS A 173 -2.06 -28.35 -12.49
CA LYS A 173 -2.51 -28.89 -11.20
C LYS A 173 -1.33 -29.11 -10.25
N PRO A 174 -1.32 -28.50 -9.05
CA PRO A 174 -0.38 -28.90 -8.00
C PRO A 174 -0.64 -30.36 -7.58
N THR A 175 0.36 -31.01 -6.98
CA THR A 175 0.12 -32.23 -6.21
C THR A 175 -0.72 -31.91 -4.97
N GLU A 176 -1.26 -32.92 -4.29
CA GLU A 176 -2.00 -32.68 -3.04
C GLU A 176 -1.11 -32.03 -1.96
N GLU A 177 0.14 -32.47 -1.85
CA GLU A 177 1.13 -31.88 -0.92
C GLU A 177 1.42 -30.41 -1.25
N GLU A 178 1.58 -30.08 -2.53
CA GLU A 178 1.78 -28.70 -2.97
C GLU A 178 0.53 -27.85 -2.71
N LEU A 179 -0.66 -28.39 -2.98
CA LEU A 179 -1.91 -27.67 -2.74
C LEU A 179 -2.10 -27.36 -1.26
N ASP A 180 -1.80 -28.32 -0.39
CA ASP A 180 -1.87 -28.13 1.07
C ASP A 180 -0.84 -27.11 1.55
N ALA A 181 0.39 -27.13 1.00
CA ALA A 181 1.39 -26.09 1.29
C ALA A 181 0.93 -24.70 0.82
N MET A 182 0.33 -24.60 -0.37
CA MET A 182 -0.22 -23.33 -0.88
C MET A 182 -1.36 -22.80 0.00
N ARG A 183 -2.25 -23.67 0.49
CA ARG A 183 -3.32 -23.30 1.43
C ARG A 183 -2.78 -22.79 2.75
N ALA A 184 -1.79 -23.49 3.32
CA ALA A 184 -1.16 -23.09 4.58
C ALA A 184 -0.55 -21.69 4.49
N ILE A 185 0.05 -21.32 3.35
CA ILE A 185 0.57 -19.96 3.12
C ILE A 185 -0.56 -18.92 3.09
N VAL A 186 -1.70 -19.23 2.45
CA VAL A 186 -2.85 -18.31 2.41
C VAL A 186 -3.41 -18.13 3.81
N ASP A 187 -3.58 -19.21 4.57
CA ASP A 187 -4.09 -19.14 5.95
C ASP A 187 -3.16 -18.31 6.84
N ASP A 188 -1.84 -18.50 6.74
CA ASP A 188 -0.85 -17.72 7.49
C ASP A 188 -0.84 -16.24 7.08
N ALA A 189 -0.99 -15.95 5.79
CA ALA A 189 -1.07 -14.58 5.27
C ALA A 189 -2.32 -13.83 5.75
N LEU A 190 -3.46 -14.52 5.93
CA LEU A 190 -4.71 -13.91 6.38
C LEU A 190 -4.76 -13.63 7.90
N LEU A 191 -3.82 -14.19 8.67
CA LEU A 191 -3.72 -13.99 10.11
C LEU A 191 -2.92 -12.74 10.51
N HIS A 192 -2.31 -12.05 9.53
CA HIS A 192 -1.42 -10.90 9.73
C HIS A 192 -1.91 -9.69 8.94
#